data_AF-A0ABD6FDE8-F1
#
_entry.id   AF-A0ABD6FDE8-F1
#
_cell.length_a   1.000
_cell.length_b   1.000
_cell.length_c   1.000
_cell.angle_alpha   90.00
_cell.angle_beta   90.00
_cell.angle_gamma   90.00
#
_symmetry.space_group_name_H-M   'P 1'
#
loop_
_entity.id
_entity.type
_entity.pdbx_description
1 polymer ?
#
loop_
_entity_poly.entity_id
_entity_poly.type
_entity_poly.pdbx_seq_one_letter_code
_entity_poly.pdbx_strand_id
1 'polypeptide(L)'
;MTTTAEQLAAWASGYRPTATDRDLARRALHDTVAVTLAAVDSRMTDLTSDLPAAARWAAVGHVLDFDDLHLASTAHISVVSVPATLAVGGDERAYLAGAGVMARLGTALGWQHYAAGWHVTCTAGAPAAAVAAGVALGLSEERLAHAMAL
;
A
#
# COMPACT_ATOMS: atom_id res chain seq x y z
N MET A 1 25.80 4.69 9.82
CA MET A 1 25.13 3.73 8.91
C MET A 1 23.71 4.21 8.72
N THR A 2 23.25 4.33 7.47
CA THR A 2 21.84 4.65 7.16
C THR A 2 20.99 3.40 7.35
N THR A 3 19.84 3.52 8.01
CA THR A 3 18.90 2.42 8.26
C THR A 3 18.06 2.11 7.02
N THR A 4 17.46 0.92 6.96
CA THR A 4 16.53 0.55 5.88
C THR A 4 15.34 1.52 5.79
N ALA A 5 14.82 1.99 6.93
CA ALA A 5 13.72 2.96 6.95
C ALA A 5 14.14 4.31 6.35
N GLU A 6 15.34 4.81 6.68
CA GLU A 6 15.88 6.04 6.09
C GLU A 6 16.10 5.89 4.57
N GLN A 7 16.64 4.74 4.12
CA GLN A 7 16.82 4.46 2.69
C GLN A 7 15.49 4.44 1.91
N LEU A 8 14.47 3.80 2.47
CA LEU A 8 13.14 3.75 1.86
C LEU A 8 12.45 5.12 1.87
N ALA A 9 12.60 5.90 2.94
CA ALA A 9 12.07 7.25 3.04
C ALA A 9 12.72 8.20 2.02
N ALA A 10 14.04 8.11 1.84
CA ALA A 10 14.78 8.87 0.84
C ALA A 10 14.29 8.54 -0.58
N TRP A 11 14.11 7.24 -0.87
CA TRP A 11 13.59 6.79 -2.16
C TRP A 11 12.16 7.30 -2.39
N ALA A 12 11.27 7.14 -1.41
CA ALA A 12 9.86 7.51 -1.53
C ALA A 12 9.66 9.02 -1.70
N SER A 13 10.38 9.85 -0.93
CA SER A 13 10.30 11.30 -1.02
C SER A 13 10.84 11.82 -2.37
N GLY A 14 11.92 11.21 -2.85
CA GLY A 14 12.59 11.50 -4.11
C GLY A 14 11.88 10.95 -5.35
N TYR A 15 10.93 10.01 -5.21
CA TYR A 15 10.30 9.36 -6.34
C TYR A 15 9.55 10.36 -7.25
N ARG A 16 9.76 10.22 -8.56
CA ARG A 16 9.14 11.03 -9.62
C ARG A 16 8.54 10.07 -10.65
N PRO A 17 7.20 9.93 -10.71
CA PRO A 17 6.57 9.03 -11.65
C PRO A 17 6.82 9.47 -13.09
N THR A 18 7.09 8.51 -13.96
CA THR A 18 7.05 8.67 -15.42
C THR A 18 5.59 8.63 -15.93
N ALA A 19 5.39 8.81 -17.24
CA ALA A 19 4.06 8.63 -17.84
C ALA A 19 3.57 7.18 -17.71
N THR A 20 4.46 6.21 -17.90
CA THR A 20 4.15 4.78 -17.74
C THR A 20 3.77 4.44 -16.30
N ASP A 21 4.47 5.02 -15.31
CA ASP A 21 4.14 4.81 -13.90
C ASP A 21 2.74 5.36 -13.56
N ARG A 22 2.38 6.53 -14.11
CA ARG A 22 1.03 7.11 -13.94
C ARG A 22 -0.05 6.26 -14.58
N ASP A 23 0.21 5.68 -15.75
CA ASP A 23 -0.71 4.75 -16.40
C ASP A 23 -0.91 3.48 -15.57
N LEU A 24 0.17 2.93 -14.99
CA LEU A 24 0.10 1.83 -14.03
C LEU A 24 -0.75 2.20 -12.81
N ALA A 25 -0.50 3.37 -12.21
CA ALA A 25 -1.27 3.84 -11.06
C ALA A 25 -2.77 3.98 -11.35
N ARG A 26 -3.12 4.48 -12.54
CA ARG A 26 -4.52 4.58 -12.96
C ARG A 26 -5.18 3.22 -13.12
N ARG A 27 -4.48 2.23 -13.71
CA ARG A 27 -4.99 0.86 -13.82
C ARG A 27 -5.20 0.23 -12.44
N ALA A 28 -4.22 0.37 -11.55
CA ALA A 28 -4.32 -0.13 -10.17
C ALA A 28 -5.49 0.49 -9.40
N LEU A 29 -5.72 1.79 -9.58
CA LEU A 29 -6.89 2.48 -9.02
C LEU A 29 -8.20 1.90 -9.55
N HIS A 30 -8.35 1.78 -10.88
CA HIS A 30 -9.56 1.25 -11.49
C HIS A 30 -9.84 -0.20 -11.06
N ASP A 31 -8.81 -1.04 -11.05
CA ASP A 31 -8.87 -2.43 -10.62
C ASP A 31 -9.31 -2.53 -9.16
N THR A 32 -8.61 -1.84 -8.24
CA THR A 32 -8.91 -1.86 -6.80
C THR A 32 -10.34 -1.39 -6.51
N VAL A 33 -10.81 -0.33 -7.19
CA VAL A 33 -12.18 0.15 -7.02
C VAL A 33 -13.17 -0.87 -7.57
N ALA A 34 -12.92 -1.47 -8.73
CA ALA A 34 -13.81 -2.45 -9.33
C ALA A 34 -13.97 -3.70 -8.44
N VAL A 35 -12.88 -4.26 -7.93
CA VAL A 35 -12.93 -5.46 -7.06
C VAL A 35 -13.57 -5.14 -5.71
N THR A 36 -13.31 -3.94 -5.15
CA THR A 36 -13.97 -3.52 -3.91
C THR A 36 -15.47 -3.34 -4.10
N LEU A 37 -15.89 -2.76 -5.24
CA LEU A 37 -17.31 -2.62 -5.58
C LEU A 37 -17.99 -3.97 -5.83
N ALA A 38 -17.29 -4.95 -6.40
CA ALA A 38 -17.81 -6.30 -6.54
C ALA A 38 -18.06 -7.00 -5.19
N ALA A 39 -17.44 -6.51 -4.11
CA ALA A 39 -17.50 -7.07 -2.78
C ALA A 39 -18.41 -6.30 -1.79
N VAL A 40 -19.09 -5.23 -2.21
CA VAL A 40 -19.84 -4.34 -1.28
C VAL A 40 -20.97 -5.04 -0.53
N ASP A 41 -21.58 -6.05 -1.14
CA ASP A 41 -22.67 -6.83 -0.52
C ASP A 41 -22.13 -8.00 0.34
N SER A 42 -20.81 -8.12 0.47
CA SER A 42 -20.20 -9.15 1.32
C SER A 42 -20.39 -8.82 2.80
N ARG A 43 -20.41 -9.87 3.64
CA ARG A 43 -20.40 -9.73 5.11
C ARG A 43 -19.25 -8.87 5.63
N MET A 44 -18.14 -8.74 4.88
CA MET A 44 -17.02 -7.91 5.31
C MET A 44 -17.37 -6.42 5.40
N THR A 45 -18.29 -5.93 4.59
CA THR A 45 -18.75 -4.53 4.66
C THR A 45 -19.36 -4.23 6.02
N ASP A 46 -20.20 -5.13 6.54
CA ASP A 46 -20.82 -4.98 7.87
C ASP A 46 -19.79 -5.16 8.99
N LEU A 47 -18.90 -6.16 8.88
CA LEU A 47 -17.90 -6.43 9.91
C LEU A 47 -16.87 -5.30 10.07
N THR A 48 -16.74 -4.43 9.08
CA THR A 48 -15.75 -3.35 9.04
C THR A 48 -16.39 -1.96 9.03
N SER A 49 -17.68 -1.86 9.35
CA SER A 49 -18.44 -0.59 9.33
C SER A 49 -17.83 0.50 10.19
N ASP A 50 -17.28 0.11 11.34
CA ASP A 50 -16.75 1.00 12.37
C ASP A 50 -15.26 1.35 12.16
N LEU A 51 -14.61 0.73 11.16
CA LEU A 51 -13.22 1.01 10.83
C LEU A 51 -13.09 2.33 10.04
N PRO A 52 -11.94 3.01 10.14
CA PRO A 52 -11.62 4.12 9.23
C PRO A 52 -11.77 3.72 7.77
N ALA A 53 -12.18 4.67 6.93
CA ALA A 53 -12.51 4.41 5.53
C ALA A 53 -11.42 3.63 4.78
N ALA A 54 -10.14 3.97 4.97
CA ALA A 54 -9.04 3.27 4.33
C ALA A 54 -8.99 1.77 4.72
N ALA A 55 -9.11 1.47 6.01
CA ALA A 55 -9.07 0.10 6.52
C ALA A 55 -10.29 -0.71 6.09
N ARG A 56 -11.48 -0.10 6.10
CA ARG A 56 -12.71 -0.71 5.58
C ARG A 56 -12.58 -1.07 4.10
N TRP A 57 -12.12 -0.13 3.27
CA TRP A 57 -11.95 -0.37 1.84
C TRP A 57 -10.90 -1.43 1.55
N ALA A 58 -9.79 -1.45 2.28
CA ALA A 58 -8.78 -2.50 2.14
C ALA A 58 -9.36 -3.90 2.48
N ALA A 59 -10.13 -4.00 3.56
CA ALA A 59 -10.72 -5.27 3.98
C ALA A 59 -11.80 -5.77 2.99
N VAL A 60 -12.66 -4.87 2.51
CA VAL A 60 -13.70 -5.22 1.53
C VAL A 60 -13.08 -5.53 0.17
N GLY A 61 -12.07 -4.77 -0.26
CA GLY A 61 -11.37 -5.00 -1.54
C GLY A 61 -10.65 -6.34 -1.62
N HIS A 62 -10.20 -6.87 -0.48
CA HIS A 62 -9.43 -8.12 -0.42
C HIS A 62 -10.29 -9.36 -0.14
N VAL A 63 -11.57 -9.22 0.24
CA VAL A 63 -12.39 -10.35 0.71
C VAL A 63 -12.61 -11.43 -0.34
N LEU A 64 -12.63 -11.06 -1.62
CA LEU A 64 -12.83 -11.99 -2.72
C LEU A 64 -11.54 -12.62 -3.22
N ASP A 65 -10.38 -12.19 -2.70
CA ASP A 65 -9.05 -12.55 -3.18
C ASP A 65 -8.91 -12.35 -4.70
N PHE A 66 -9.49 -11.25 -5.18
CA PHE A 66 -9.57 -10.92 -6.62
C PHE A 66 -8.81 -9.64 -6.98
N ASP A 67 -8.26 -8.96 -5.98
CA ASP A 67 -7.37 -7.82 -6.11
C ASP A 67 -5.98 -8.23 -6.65
N ASP A 68 -5.18 -7.23 -6.99
CA ASP A 68 -3.90 -7.44 -7.65
C ASP A 68 -2.85 -8.18 -6.80
N LEU A 69 -1.87 -8.79 -7.47
CA LEU A 69 -0.74 -9.45 -6.83
C LEU A 69 0.58 -9.03 -7.48
N HIS A 70 1.48 -8.48 -6.66
CA HIS A 70 2.87 -8.26 -7.06
C HIS A 70 3.71 -9.49 -6.74
N LEU A 71 3.95 -10.33 -7.76
CA LEU A 71 4.56 -11.66 -7.62
C LEU A 71 5.91 -11.66 -6.88
N ALA A 72 6.80 -10.71 -7.18
CA ALA A 72 8.14 -10.69 -6.59
C ALA A 72 8.15 -10.38 -5.09
N SER A 73 7.08 -9.77 -4.58
CA SER A 73 6.91 -9.52 -3.14
C SER A 73 5.82 -10.40 -2.52
N THR A 74 5.15 -11.25 -3.31
CA THR A 74 3.97 -12.04 -2.94
C THR A 74 2.89 -11.22 -2.21
N ALA A 75 2.72 -9.96 -2.59
CA ALA A 75 1.91 -9.00 -1.84
C ALA A 75 0.80 -8.40 -2.71
N HIS A 76 -0.37 -8.19 -2.08
CA HIS A 76 -1.50 -7.47 -2.66
C HIS A 76 -1.32 -5.99 -2.37
N ILE A 77 -0.70 -5.26 -3.29
CA ILE A 77 -0.18 -3.92 -3.02
C ILE A 77 -1.27 -2.87 -3.08
N SER A 78 -2.12 -2.95 -4.11
CA SER A 78 -3.06 -1.88 -4.42
C SER A 78 -4.20 -1.82 -3.41
N VAL A 79 -4.65 -2.98 -2.92
CA VAL A 79 -5.72 -3.05 -1.91
C VAL A 79 -5.37 -2.36 -0.59
N VAL A 80 -4.08 -2.20 -0.29
CA VAL A 80 -3.59 -1.43 0.86
C VAL A 80 -3.28 0.02 0.47
N SER A 81 -2.50 0.21 -0.58
CA SER A 81 -1.92 1.52 -0.89
C SER A 81 -2.93 2.49 -1.50
N VAL A 82 -3.84 2.02 -2.36
CA VAL A 82 -4.88 2.86 -2.99
C VAL A 82 -5.80 3.50 -1.94
N PRO A 83 -6.46 2.75 -1.04
CA PRO A 83 -7.35 3.37 -0.05
C PRO A 83 -6.60 4.24 0.95
N ALA A 84 -5.34 3.91 1.31
CA ALA A 84 -4.50 4.76 2.16
C ALA A 84 -4.20 6.10 1.50
N THR A 85 -3.85 6.11 0.21
CA THR A 85 -3.63 7.33 -0.57
C THR A 85 -4.90 8.17 -0.69
N LEU A 86 -6.02 7.56 -1.07
CA LEU A 86 -7.27 8.28 -1.31
C LEU A 86 -7.85 8.88 -0.03
N ALA A 87 -7.72 8.20 1.12
CA ALA A 87 -8.24 8.68 2.39
C ALA A 87 -7.64 10.02 2.85
N VAL A 88 -6.46 10.38 2.35
CA VAL A 88 -5.79 11.66 2.63
C VAL A 88 -5.72 12.59 1.40
N GLY A 89 -6.43 12.26 0.32
CA GLY A 89 -6.46 13.07 -0.90
C GLY A 89 -5.15 13.05 -1.71
N GLY A 90 -4.38 11.98 -1.62
CA GLY A 90 -3.15 11.81 -2.39
C GLY A 90 -3.35 11.50 -3.88
N ASP A 91 -2.29 11.67 -4.65
CA ASP A 91 -2.25 11.47 -6.11
C ASP A 91 -1.51 10.17 -6.51
N GLU A 92 -1.27 9.97 -7.81
CA GLU A 92 -0.55 8.80 -8.30
C GLU A 92 0.87 8.70 -7.72
N ARG A 93 1.53 9.83 -7.42
CA ARG A 93 2.88 9.83 -6.83
C ARG A 93 2.84 9.26 -5.42
N ALA A 94 1.88 9.69 -4.60
CA ALA A 94 1.72 9.18 -3.24
C ALA A 94 1.44 7.67 -3.23
N TYR A 95 0.53 7.21 -4.09
CA TYR A 95 0.27 5.78 -4.28
C TYR A 95 1.53 5.01 -4.68
N LEU A 96 2.24 5.45 -5.73
CA LEU A 96 3.41 4.74 -6.25
C LEU A 96 4.59 4.73 -5.24
N ALA A 97 4.71 5.76 -4.42
CA ALA A 97 5.70 5.78 -3.34
C ALA A 97 5.40 4.71 -2.27
N GLY A 98 4.14 4.61 -1.82
CA GLY A 98 3.72 3.55 -0.90
C GLY A 98 3.87 2.16 -1.51
N ALA A 99 3.35 1.97 -2.72
CA ALA A 99 3.42 0.71 -3.47
C ALA A 99 4.87 0.25 -3.68
N GLY A 100 5.77 1.17 -4.05
CA GLY A 100 7.18 0.86 -4.25
C GLY A 100 7.92 0.51 -2.97
N VAL A 101 7.54 1.09 -1.82
CA VAL A 101 8.06 0.68 -0.51
C VAL A 101 7.54 -0.72 -0.14
N MET A 102 6.25 -0.99 -0.35
CA MET A 102 5.66 -2.31 -0.10
C MET A 102 6.35 -3.42 -0.91
N ALA A 103 6.56 -3.18 -2.20
CA ALA A 103 7.26 -4.11 -3.09
C ALA A 103 8.69 -4.39 -2.61
N ARG A 104 9.45 -3.35 -2.22
CA ARG A 104 10.83 -3.49 -1.72
C ARG A 104 10.90 -4.26 -0.41
N LEU A 105 10.02 -3.93 0.54
CA LEU A 105 9.95 -4.62 1.82
C LEU A 105 9.56 -6.08 1.63
N GLY A 106 8.53 -6.36 0.85
CA GLY A 106 8.08 -7.74 0.64
C GLY A 106 9.11 -8.60 -0.10
N THR A 107 9.79 -8.06 -1.12
CA THR A 107 10.90 -8.76 -1.78
C THR A 107 12.08 -8.98 -0.83
N ALA A 108 12.39 -8.03 0.06
CA ALA A 108 13.48 -8.18 1.03
C ALA A 108 13.16 -9.22 2.12
N LEU A 109 11.90 -9.33 2.54
CA LEU A 109 11.42 -10.35 3.48
C LEU A 109 11.50 -11.76 2.86
N GLY A 110 11.16 -11.86 1.57
CA GLY A 110 11.34 -13.08 0.78
C GLY A 110 10.53 -14.28 1.26
N TRP A 111 10.81 -15.45 0.67
CA TRP A 111 10.04 -16.68 0.92
C TRP A 111 10.13 -17.19 2.36
N GLN A 112 11.23 -16.94 3.06
CA GLN A 112 11.41 -17.40 4.45
C GLN A 112 10.38 -16.76 5.38
N HIS A 113 10.00 -15.50 5.14
CA HIS A 113 8.95 -14.81 5.88
C HIS A 113 7.59 -15.48 5.71
N TYR A 114 7.24 -15.81 4.46
CA TYR A 114 6.02 -16.53 4.14
C TYR A 114 6.01 -17.94 4.74
N ALA A 115 7.11 -18.68 4.60
CA ALA A 115 7.26 -20.03 5.14
C ALA A 115 7.19 -20.07 6.68
N ALA A 116 7.49 -18.96 7.36
CA ALA A 116 7.31 -18.79 8.79
C ALA A 116 5.85 -18.50 9.20
N GLY A 117 4.92 -18.39 8.23
CA GLY A 117 3.49 -18.19 8.45
C GLY A 117 3.02 -16.75 8.38
N TRP A 118 3.88 -15.80 7.99
CA TRP A 118 3.52 -14.39 7.90
C TRP A 118 2.93 -14.01 6.54
N HIS A 119 1.92 -13.14 6.58
CA HIS A 119 1.30 -12.60 5.37
C HIS A 119 1.88 -11.23 5.02
N VAL A 120 2.65 -11.17 3.94
CA VAL A 120 3.41 -9.96 3.56
C VAL A 120 2.53 -8.76 3.23
N THR A 121 1.32 -8.96 2.70
CA THR A 121 0.35 -7.86 2.51
C THR A 121 0.10 -7.12 3.82
N CYS A 122 0.07 -7.85 4.95
CA CYS A 122 -0.14 -7.26 6.26
C CYS A 122 1.17 -6.67 6.81
N THR A 123 2.25 -7.45 6.83
CA THR A 123 3.50 -7.04 7.49
C THR A 123 4.24 -5.92 6.77
N ALA A 124 4.12 -5.82 5.45
CA ALA A 124 4.66 -4.70 4.66
C ALA A 124 3.59 -3.62 4.36
N GLY A 125 2.31 -3.92 4.57
CA GLY A 125 1.21 -3.02 4.25
C GLY A 125 1.14 -1.79 5.18
N ALA A 126 1.30 -1.97 6.48
CA ALA A 126 1.29 -0.85 7.44
C ALA A 126 2.35 0.23 7.12
N PRO A 127 3.65 -0.10 6.95
CA PRO A 127 4.65 0.89 6.58
C PRO A 127 4.39 1.48 5.18
N ALA A 128 3.87 0.70 4.23
CA ALA A 128 3.51 1.21 2.90
C ALA A 128 2.36 2.23 2.93
N ALA A 129 1.31 1.97 3.72
CA ALA A 129 0.21 2.89 3.94
C ALA A 129 0.70 4.19 4.61
N ALA A 130 1.61 4.08 5.59
CA ALA A 130 2.24 5.24 6.21
C ALA A 130 3.05 6.09 5.21
N VAL A 131 3.78 5.45 4.29
CA VAL A 131 4.50 6.16 3.21
C VAL A 131 3.54 6.81 2.24
N ALA A 132 2.51 6.10 1.78
CA ALA A 132 1.52 6.63 0.86
C ALA A 132 0.85 7.89 1.43
N ALA A 133 0.38 7.81 2.67
CA ALA A 133 -0.21 8.94 3.36
C ALA A 133 0.82 10.06 3.63
N GLY A 134 2.02 9.71 4.08
CA GLY A 134 3.06 10.67 4.39
C GLY A 134 3.55 11.47 3.18
N VAL A 135 3.66 10.83 2.01
CA VAL A 135 4.02 11.50 0.75
C VAL A 135 2.90 12.43 0.29
N ALA A 136 1.64 12.00 0.42
CA ALA A 136 0.48 12.85 0.13
C ALA A 136 0.42 14.09 1.05
N LEU A 137 0.76 13.91 2.33
CA LEU A 137 0.77 14.97 3.35
C LEU A 137 2.04 15.84 3.33
N GLY A 138 2.99 15.56 2.43
CA GLY A 138 4.22 16.35 2.29
C GLY A 138 5.20 16.21 3.47
N LEU A 139 5.25 15.03 4.10
CA LEU A 139 6.21 14.77 5.17
C LEU A 139 7.67 14.84 4.67
N SER A 140 8.56 15.30 5.54
CA SER A 140 10.02 15.22 5.31
C SER A 140 10.49 13.76 5.31
N GLU A 141 11.67 13.52 4.73
CA GLU A 141 12.31 12.20 4.75
C GLU A 141 12.42 11.61 6.16
N GLU A 142 12.87 12.40 7.13
CA GLU A 142 12.95 11.99 8.54
C GLU A 142 11.57 11.59 9.12
N ARG A 143 10.52 12.34 8.79
CA ARG A 143 9.16 12.05 9.28
C ARG A 143 8.54 10.85 8.58
N LEU A 144 8.89 10.58 7.32
CA LEU A 144 8.52 9.36 6.62
C LEU A 144 9.19 8.13 7.25
N ALA A 145 10.48 8.21 7.57
CA ALA A 145 11.19 7.13 8.25
C ALA A 145 10.57 6.84 9.62
N HIS A 146 10.22 7.88 10.38
CA HIS A 146 9.54 7.72 11.66
C HIS A 146 8.13 7.11 11.49
N ALA A 147 7.35 7.59 10.52
CA ALA A 147 6.00 7.08 10.27
C ALA A 147 5.96 5.59 9.90
N MET A 148 6.98 5.09 9.20
CA MET A 148 7.10 3.65 8.90
C MET A 148 7.38 2.78 10.13
N ALA A 149 7.88 3.36 11.22
CA ALA A 149 8.30 2.64 12.42
C ALA A 149 7.25 2.66 13.55
N LEU A 150 6.13 3.35 13.36
CA LEU A 150 4.97 3.38 14.26
C LEU A 150 4.04 2.20 13.98
#